data_AF-A0A9P5NIG9-F1
#
_entry.id   AF-A0A9P5NIG9-F1
#
_cell.length_a   1.000
_cell.length_b   1.000
_cell.length_c   1.000
_cell.angle_alpha   90.00
_cell.angle_beta   90.00
_cell.angle_gamma   90.00
#
_symmetry.space_group_name_H-M   'P 1'
#
loop_
_entity.id
_entity.type
_entity.pdbx_description
1 polymer ?
#
loop_
_entity_poly.entity_id
_entity_poly.type
_entity_poly.pdbx_seq_one_letter_code
_entity_poly.pdbx_strand_id
1 'polypeptide(L)'
;MSFFEGSKDITIRGGTFIAQRLESSQRAFDFLASKALPSAFHMADADVFHSTCLPNTRVKILEQLKSWANRKTMSNAFIMWLNGAAGGGKTAIARTIAQWCQAEGILLGEFFFSRADGARDRIGSLAATLAYRMATLTLLPAKDAITEAVAHDPHIFSASLAEQITRLVLEPFNREAPSGIVPHVIILDGSMSVCRMLNRTCSGSAYEDITSAQSRTTNSSL
;
A
#
# COMPACT_ATOMS: atom_id res chain seq x y z
N MET A 1 -9.93 -44.45 -5.45
CA MET A 1 -8.77 -45.30 -5.78
C MET A 1 -7.56 -44.39 -5.86
N SER A 2 -6.60 -44.52 -4.94
CA SER A 2 -5.35 -43.77 -5.02
C SER A 2 -4.39 -44.55 -5.93
N PHE A 3 -3.81 -43.88 -6.92
CA PHE A 3 -3.02 -44.56 -7.97
C PHE A 3 -1.62 -44.99 -7.50
N PHE A 4 -1.18 -44.58 -6.30
CA PHE A 4 0.20 -44.73 -5.86
C PHE A 4 0.35 -45.10 -4.37
N GLU A 5 -0.64 -45.76 -3.78
CA GLU A 5 -0.52 -46.20 -2.39
C GLU A 5 0.57 -47.27 -2.24
N GLY A 6 1.52 -47.04 -1.33
CA GLY A 6 2.58 -47.99 -0.98
C GLY A 6 3.78 -48.04 -1.93
N SER A 7 3.84 -47.17 -2.94
CA SER A 7 4.97 -47.15 -3.89
C SER A 7 6.18 -46.37 -3.34
N LYS A 8 7.39 -46.88 -3.57
CA LYS A 8 8.68 -46.23 -3.29
C LYS A 8 9.53 -46.21 -4.57
N ASP A 9 10.41 -45.22 -4.71
CA ASP A 9 11.31 -45.04 -5.87
C ASP A 9 10.64 -44.88 -7.24
N ILE A 10 9.55 -44.12 -7.32
CA ILE A 10 8.92 -43.80 -8.62
C ILE A 10 9.81 -42.82 -9.40
N THR A 11 10.31 -43.27 -10.54
CA THR A 11 10.99 -42.42 -11.53
C THR A 11 10.08 -42.22 -12.74
N ILE A 12 9.52 -41.03 -12.89
CA ILE A 12 8.73 -40.66 -14.08
C ILE A 12 9.70 -40.19 -15.18
N ARG A 13 9.79 -40.93 -16.29
CA ARG A 13 10.60 -40.55 -17.46
C ARG A 13 9.70 -40.24 -18.65
N GLY A 14 9.83 -39.03 -19.19
CA GLY A 14 9.04 -38.54 -20.32
C GLY A 14 7.66 -38.00 -19.93
N GLY A 15 7.04 -37.25 -20.86
CA GLY A 15 5.76 -36.56 -20.69
C GLY A 15 5.87 -35.03 -20.73
N THR A 16 4.77 -34.36 -21.09
CA THR A 16 4.64 -32.91 -20.97
C THR A 16 4.03 -32.59 -19.61
N PHE A 17 4.83 -32.05 -18.70
CA PHE A 17 4.37 -31.61 -17.39
C PHE A 17 3.76 -30.22 -17.52
N ILE A 18 2.43 -30.12 -17.47
CA ILE A 18 1.73 -28.83 -17.44
C ILE A 18 1.52 -28.45 -15.98
N ALA A 19 2.27 -27.47 -15.50
CA ALA A 19 2.09 -26.92 -14.16
C ALA A 19 0.81 -26.05 -14.12
N GLN A 20 -0.30 -26.59 -13.62
CA GLN A 20 -1.57 -25.85 -13.47
C GLN A 20 -1.49 -24.64 -12.53
N ARG A 21 -0.48 -24.59 -11.64
CA ARG A 21 -0.31 -23.55 -10.62
C ARG A 21 -0.13 -22.14 -11.20
N LEU A 22 0.50 -22.02 -12.36
CA LEU A 22 0.74 -20.73 -13.03
C LEU A 22 -0.56 -20.12 -13.56
N GLU A 23 -1.42 -20.93 -14.18
CA GLU A 23 -2.73 -20.50 -14.69
C GLU A 23 -3.68 -20.04 -13.57
N SER A 24 -3.71 -20.76 -12.45
CA SER A 24 -4.52 -20.36 -11.29
C SER A 24 -4.02 -19.08 -10.64
N SER A 25 -2.70 -18.92 -10.52
CA SER A 25 -2.09 -17.71 -9.94
C SER A 25 -2.33 -16.49 -10.84
N GLN A 26 -2.21 -16.64 -12.15
CA GLN A 26 -2.48 -15.55 -13.09
C GLN A 26 -3.95 -15.11 -13.05
N ARG A 27 -4.90 -16.04 -13.04
CA ARG A 27 -6.34 -15.70 -12.91
C ARG A 27 -6.66 -15.02 -11.59
N ALA A 28 -6.05 -15.48 -10.48
CA ALA A 28 -6.22 -14.84 -9.18
C ALA A 28 -5.64 -13.42 -9.18
N PHE A 29 -4.50 -13.21 -9.85
CA PHE A 29 -3.89 -11.90 -10.00
C PHE A 29 -4.73 -10.96 -10.87
N ASP A 30 -5.28 -11.46 -11.99
CA ASP A 30 -6.17 -10.69 -12.86
C ASP A 30 -7.47 -10.32 -12.12
N PHE A 31 -7.99 -11.23 -11.29
CA PHE A 31 -9.13 -10.95 -10.44
C PHE A 31 -8.82 -9.86 -9.40
N LEU A 32 -7.66 -9.93 -8.74
CA LEU A 32 -7.19 -8.86 -7.86
C LEU A 32 -7.09 -7.53 -8.61
N ALA A 33 -6.48 -7.52 -9.79
CA ALA A 33 -6.32 -6.32 -10.61
C ALA A 33 -7.69 -5.72 -11.01
N SER A 34 -8.70 -6.55 -11.28
CA SER A 34 -10.06 -6.10 -11.58
C SER A 34 -10.78 -5.42 -10.40
N LYS A 35 -10.29 -5.64 -9.17
CA LYS A 35 -10.80 -5.04 -7.93
C LYS A 35 -9.97 -3.86 -7.45
N ALA A 36 -8.76 -3.68 -7.97
CA ALA A 36 -7.92 -2.54 -7.68
C ALA A 36 -8.40 -1.29 -8.42
N LEU A 37 -8.07 -0.11 -7.89
CA LEU A 37 -8.35 1.18 -8.52
C LEU A 37 -7.05 1.83 -9.02
N PRO A 38 -6.73 1.73 -10.33
CA PRO A 38 -5.57 2.42 -10.89
C PRO A 38 -5.61 3.94 -10.68
N SER A 39 -6.81 4.54 -10.64
CA SER A 39 -6.98 5.98 -10.36
C SER A 39 -6.55 6.41 -8.96
N ALA A 40 -6.32 5.46 -8.05
CA ALA A 40 -5.86 5.71 -6.69
C ALA A 40 -4.33 5.73 -6.56
N PHE A 41 -3.58 5.54 -7.64
CA PHE A 41 -2.12 5.62 -7.61
C PHE A 41 -1.66 7.08 -7.70
N HIS A 42 -0.54 7.44 -7.07
CA HIS A 42 -0.01 8.81 -7.15
C HIS A 42 0.30 9.26 -8.60
N MET A 43 0.55 8.32 -9.51
CA MET A 43 0.84 8.58 -10.93
C MET A 43 -0.39 8.67 -11.83
N ALA A 44 -1.59 8.40 -11.33
CA ALA A 44 -2.79 8.34 -12.18
C ALA A 44 -3.30 9.71 -12.66
N ASP A 45 -2.83 10.79 -12.04
CA ASP A 45 -3.20 12.16 -12.40
C ASP A 45 -2.24 12.68 -13.48
N ALA A 46 -2.73 12.82 -14.71
CA ALA A 46 -1.94 13.20 -15.88
C ALA A 46 -1.38 14.64 -15.81
N ASP A 47 -1.85 15.46 -14.86
CA ASP A 47 -1.36 16.81 -14.64
C ASP A 47 -0.17 16.82 -13.65
N VAL A 48 0.94 16.26 -14.11
CA VAL A 48 2.18 16.01 -13.33
C VAL A 48 2.77 17.31 -12.74
N PHE A 49 2.46 18.47 -13.32
CA PHE A 49 2.94 19.77 -12.82
C PHE A 49 2.15 20.33 -11.64
N HIS A 50 0.92 19.84 -11.42
CA HIS A 50 0.06 20.25 -10.30
C HIS A 50 -0.13 19.17 -9.23
N SER A 51 0.49 18.00 -9.40
CA SER A 51 0.28 16.85 -8.53
C SER A 51 1.29 16.73 -7.39
N THR A 52 2.49 17.33 -7.48
CA THR A 52 3.53 17.28 -6.43
C THR A 52 3.93 18.65 -5.90
N CYS A 53 4.70 18.70 -4.83
CA CYS A 53 5.29 19.94 -4.33
C CYS A 53 6.22 20.54 -5.38
N LEU A 54 6.14 21.86 -5.56
CA LEU A 54 7.11 22.59 -6.38
C LEU A 54 8.51 22.48 -5.77
N PRO A 55 9.59 22.51 -6.58
CA PRO A 55 10.95 22.50 -6.08
C PRO A 55 11.16 23.59 -5.02
N ASN A 56 11.91 23.25 -3.96
CA ASN A 56 12.22 24.15 -2.84
C ASN A 56 11.00 24.66 -2.04
N THR A 57 9.82 24.08 -2.22
CA THR A 57 8.66 24.34 -1.37
C THR A 57 8.47 23.24 -0.33
N ARG A 58 7.87 23.56 0.81
CA ARG A 58 7.52 22.58 1.86
C ARG A 58 8.71 21.70 2.33
N VAL A 59 9.94 22.20 2.19
CA VAL A 59 11.18 21.46 2.45
C VAL A 59 11.20 20.86 3.86
N LYS A 60 10.95 21.69 4.89
CA LYS A 60 10.97 21.25 6.29
C LYS A 60 10.02 20.07 6.57
N ILE A 61 8.80 20.11 6.04
CA ILE A 61 7.81 19.06 6.27
C ILE A 61 8.15 17.80 5.48
N LEU A 62 8.67 17.95 4.25
CA LEU A 62 9.16 16.82 3.47
C LEU A 62 10.34 16.14 4.15
N GLU A 63 11.28 16.90 4.72
CA GLU A 63 12.42 16.35 5.47
C GLU A 63 11.97 15.59 6.72
N GLN A 64 11.00 16.13 7.47
CA GLN A 64 10.42 15.44 8.62
C GLN A 64 9.76 14.12 8.23
N LEU A 65 8.96 14.13 7.16
CA LEU A 65 8.28 12.94 6.62
C LEU A 65 9.30 11.89 6.13
N LYS A 66 10.33 12.31 5.40
CA LYS A 66 11.42 11.44 4.94
C LYS A 66 12.20 10.84 6.10
N SER A 67 12.51 11.65 7.11
CA SER A 67 13.20 11.20 8.33
C SER A 67 12.37 10.17 9.08
N TRP A 68 11.06 10.40 9.23
CA TRP A 68 10.15 9.44 9.84
C TRP A 68 10.06 8.12 9.06
N ALA A 69 9.89 8.20 7.74
CA ALA A 69 9.82 7.02 6.87
C ALA A 69 11.13 6.20 6.80
N ASN A 70 12.28 6.82 7.09
CA ASN A 70 13.57 6.12 7.12
C ASN A 70 13.97 5.57 8.49
N ARG A 71 13.11 5.69 9.51
CA ARG A 71 13.45 5.18 10.85
C ARG A 71 13.55 3.65 10.79
N LYS A 72 14.79 3.16 10.95
CA LYS A 72 15.12 1.73 11.00
C LYS A 72 14.71 1.06 12.31
N THR A 73 14.39 1.85 13.33
CA THR A 73 13.90 1.37 14.62
C THR A 73 12.39 1.50 14.65
N MET A 74 11.70 0.44 15.12
CA MET A 74 10.29 0.53 15.47
C MET A 74 10.14 1.59 16.56
N SER A 75 9.88 2.83 16.15
CA SER A 75 9.39 3.84 17.06
C SER A 75 8.00 3.40 17.53
N ASN A 76 7.59 3.82 18.73
CA ASN A 76 6.26 3.50 19.24
C ASN A 76 5.13 4.07 18.35
N ALA A 77 5.45 4.99 17.43
CA ALA A 77 4.51 5.61 16.51
C ALA A 77 4.56 5.00 15.10
N PHE A 78 3.55 4.18 14.78
CA PHE A 78 3.39 3.50 13.49
C PHE A 78 2.60 4.33 12.47
N ILE A 79 2.00 5.44 12.91
CA ILE A 79 1.13 6.28 12.09
C ILE A 79 1.62 7.73 12.14
N MET A 80 1.80 8.32 10.97
CA MET A 80 2.06 9.75 10.81
C MET A 80 0.87 10.43 10.15
N TRP A 81 0.30 11.41 10.83
CA TRP A 81 -0.83 12.19 10.34
C TRP A 81 -0.36 13.55 9.81
N LEU A 82 -0.64 13.80 8.53
CA LEU A 82 -0.43 15.11 7.91
C LEU A 82 -1.73 15.93 7.96
N ASN A 83 -1.83 16.82 8.93
CA ASN A 83 -2.99 17.68 9.14
C ASN A 83 -2.73 19.12 8.68
N GLY A 84 -3.76 19.81 8.17
CA GLY A 84 -3.60 21.17 7.67
C GLY A 84 -4.86 21.74 7.03
N ALA A 85 -4.87 23.05 6.81
CA ALA A 85 -6.00 23.76 6.21
C ALA A 85 -6.43 23.16 4.85
N ALA A 86 -7.71 23.30 4.52
CA ALA A 86 -8.19 23.00 3.17
C ALA A 86 -7.41 23.83 2.14
N GLY A 87 -7.01 23.22 1.02
CA GLY A 87 -6.15 23.88 0.04
C GLY A 87 -4.67 24.00 0.44
N GLY A 88 -4.25 23.51 1.60
CA GLY A 88 -2.85 23.60 2.07
C GLY A 88 -1.82 22.77 1.29
N GLY A 89 -2.22 22.06 0.24
CA GLY A 89 -1.32 21.23 -0.58
C GLY A 89 -0.96 19.87 0.02
N LYS A 90 -1.78 19.32 0.92
CA LYS A 90 -1.51 18.03 1.58
C LYS A 90 -1.36 16.87 0.59
N THR A 91 -2.26 16.78 -0.39
CA THR A 91 -2.17 15.79 -1.49
C THR A 91 -0.85 15.94 -2.26
N ALA A 92 -0.41 17.18 -2.53
CA ALA A 92 0.87 17.42 -3.19
C ALA A 92 2.07 16.94 -2.34
N ILE A 93 2.03 17.15 -1.02
CA ILE A 93 3.03 16.62 -0.08
C ILE A 93 2.99 15.09 -0.10
N ALA A 94 1.82 14.47 0.03
CA ALA A 94 1.66 13.02 0.04
C ALA A 94 2.16 12.37 -1.26
N ARG A 95 1.84 12.95 -2.43
CA ARG A 95 2.34 12.48 -3.73
C ARG A 95 3.86 12.62 -3.84
N THR A 96 4.43 13.72 -3.35
CA THR A 96 5.89 13.92 -3.33
C THR A 96 6.59 12.87 -2.47
N ILE A 97 6.03 12.56 -1.29
CA ILE A 97 6.56 11.50 -0.43
C ILE A 97 6.37 10.13 -1.04
N ALA A 98 5.24 9.85 -1.72
CA ALA A 98 5.02 8.59 -2.42
C ALA A 98 6.07 8.33 -3.51
N GLN A 99 6.36 9.34 -4.35
CA GLN A 99 7.41 9.25 -5.36
C GLN A 99 8.77 8.98 -4.73
N TRP A 100 9.10 9.68 -3.65
CA TRP A 100 10.35 9.48 -2.95
C TRP A 100 10.43 8.07 -2.31
N CYS A 101 9.40 7.62 -1.60
CA CYS A 101 9.37 6.28 -1.00
C CYS A 101 9.47 5.17 -2.06
N GLN A 102 8.86 5.35 -3.23
CA GLN A 102 9.00 4.41 -4.35
C GLN A 102 10.44 4.38 -4.86
N ALA A 103 11.08 5.55 -5.03
CA ALA A 103 12.47 5.64 -5.49
C ALA A 103 13.47 5.01 -4.50
N GLU A 104 13.20 5.12 -3.19
CA GLU A 104 13.99 4.48 -2.14
C GLU A 104 13.66 2.98 -1.96
N GLY A 105 12.63 2.46 -2.64
CA GLY A 105 12.18 1.08 -2.51
C GLY A 105 11.50 0.74 -1.17
N ILE A 106 11.06 1.75 -0.40
CA ILE A 106 10.43 1.57 0.92
C ILE A 106 8.89 1.68 0.89
N LEU A 107 8.30 2.06 -0.24
CA LEU A 107 6.85 2.15 -0.42
C LEU A 107 6.26 0.74 -0.52
N LEU A 108 5.43 0.35 0.45
CA LEU A 108 4.71 -0.92 0.47
C LEU A 108 3.39 -0.84 -0.30
N GLY A 109 2.73 0.33 -0.23
CA GLY A 109 1.45 0.55 -0.88
C GLY A 109 1.00 1.99 -0.81
N GLU A 110 -0.02 2.32 -1.60
CA GLU A 110 -0.56 3.67 -1.67
C GLU A 110 -2.04 3.67 -2.04
N PHE A 111 -2.74 4.71 -1.62
CA PHE A 111 -4.12 4.95 -2.01
C PHE A 111 -4.47 6.45 -1.93
N PHE A 112 -4.74 7.07 -3.08
CA PHE A 112 -5.15 8.46 -3.22
C PHE A 112 -6.64 8.56 -3.58
N PHE A 113 -7.43 9.23 -2.75
CA PHE A 113 -8.86 9.41 -2.98
C PHE A 113 -9.09 10.61 -3.93
N SER A 114 -9.52 10.37 -5.18
CA SER A 114 -9.46 11.42 -6.21
C SER A 114 -10.63 12.42 -6.36
N ARG A 115 -11.62 12.63 -5.49
CA ARG A 115 -12.85 13.48 -5.77
C ARG A 115 -13.72 13.12 -7.00
N ALA A 116 -13.17 12.69 -8.15
CA ALA A 116 -13.89 12.45 -9.40
C ALA A 116 -14.73 11.16 -9.41
N ASP A 117 -14.35 10.16 -8.61
CA ASP A 117 -15.07 8.89 -8.45
C ASP A 117 -15.84 8.86 -7.11
N GLY A 118 -16.98 8.17 -7.10
CA GLY A 118 -17.87 8.08 -5.94
C GLY A 118 -17.18 7.54 -4.67
N ALA A 119 -17.49 8.12 -3.51
CA ALA A 119 -16.77 7.88 -2.26
C ALA A 119 -16.96 6.47 -1.65
N ARG A 120 -18.07 5.78 -1.93
CA ARG A 120 -18.38 4.46 -1.33
C ARG A 120 -17.65 3.31 -2.02
N ASP A 121 -17.59 3.31 -3.35
CA ASP A 121 -16.93 2.23 -4.13
C ASP A 121 -15.41 2.21 -3.92
N ARG A 122 -14.84 3.35 -3.50
CA ARG A 122 -13.40 3.50 -3.23
C ARG A 122 -12.92 2.76 -2.00
N ILE A 123 -13.68 2.80 -0.90
CA ILE A 123 -13.25 2.14 0.35
C ILE A 123 -13.25 0.63 0.17
N GLY A 124 -14.23 0.08 -0.56
CA GLY A 124 -14.29 -1.36 -0.86
C GLY A 124 -13.08 -1.84 -1.68
N SER A 125 -12.46 -0.95 -2.46
CA SER A 125 -11.30 -1.28 -3.30
C SER A 125 -9.96 -1.04 -2.59
N LEU A 126 -9.94 -0.49 -1.37
CA LEU A 126 -8.71 -0.11 -0.67
C LEU A 126 -7.78 -1.31 -0.47
N ALA A 127 -8.28 -2.41 0.09
CA ALA A 127 -7.46 -3.58 0.36
C ALA A 127 -6.94 -4.23 -0.94
N ALA A 128 -7.80 -4.36 -1.96
CA ALA A 128 -7.42 -4.86 -3.27
C ALA A 128 -6.32 -4.00 -3.92
N THR A 129 -6.46 -2.68 -3.82
CA THR A 129 -5.50 -1.71 -4.37
C THR A 129 -4.17 -1.79 -3.64
N LEU A 130 -4.16 -1.85 -2.31
CA LEU A 130 -2.94 -2.01 -1.52
C LEU A 130 -2.23 -3.33 -1.83
N ALA A 131 -2.97 -4.45 -1.88
CA ALA A 131 -2.41 -5.76 -2.21
C ALA A 131 -1.83 -5.78 -3.65
N TYR A 132 -2.54 -5.17 -4.61
CA TYR A 132 -2.04 -5.03 -5.97
C TYR A 132 -0.74 -4.21 -6.02
N ARG A 133 -0.64 -3.10 -5.26
CA ARG A 133 0.60 -2.32 -5.17
C ARG A 133 1.72 -3.09 -4.51
N MET A 134 1.43 -3.81 -3.43
CA MET A 134 2.40 -4.68 -2.77
C MET A 134 2.97 -5.72 -3.74
N ALA A 135 2.12 -6.34 -4.57
CA ALA A 135 2.51 -7.34 -5.55
C ALA A 135 3.25 -6.79 -6.80
N THR A 136 3.16 -5.49 -7.09
CA THR A 136 3.65 -4.92 -8.37
C THR A 136 4.77 -3.89 -8.22
N LEU A 137 4.79 -3.16 -7.10
CA LEU A 137 5.70 -2.03 -6.90
C LEU A 137 6.89 -2.39 -6.03
N THR A 138 6.72 -3.38 -5.16
CA THR A 138 7.65 -3.62 -4.07
C THR A 138 8.67 -4.70 -4.44
N LEU A 139 9.85 -4.64 -3.82
CA LEU A 139 10.84 -5.71 -3.92
C LEU A 139 10.42 -6.96 -3.13
N LEU A 140 9.30 -6.90 -2.40
CA LEU A 140 8.78 -8.01 -1.62
C LEU A 140 8.12 -9.04 -2.57
N PRO A 141 8.47 -10.33 -2.50
CA PRO A 141 7.87 -11.38 -3.33
C PRO A 141 6.44 -11.77 -2.87
N ALA A 142 5.62 -10.80 -2.50
CA ALA A 142 4.28 -11.01 -1.94
C ALA A 142 3.23 -11.49 -2.96
N LYS A 143 3.52 -11.41 -4.26
CA LYS A 143 2.57 -11.77 -5.33
C LYS A 143 2.03 -13.20 -5.15
N ASP A 144 2.89 -14.15 -4.82
CA ASP A 144 2.50 -15.56 -4.68
C ASP A 144 1.58 -15.75 -3.48
N ALA A 145 1.93 -15.19 -2.32
CA ALA A 145 1.12 -15.25 -1.12
C ALA A 145 -0.26 -14.56 -1.29
N ILE A 146 -0.30 -13.42 -1.98
CA ILE A 146 -1.57 -12.72 -2.28
C ILE A 146 -2.43 -13.55 -3.24
N THR A 147 -1.84 -14.07 -4.33
CA THR A 147 -2.61 -14.86 -5.30
C THR A 147 -3.11 -16.18 -4.71
N GLU A 148 -2.35 -16.79 -3.80
CA GLU A 148 -2.79 -17.94 -3.00
C GLU A 148 -4.01 -17.60 -2.13
N ALA A 149 -3.97 -16.47 -1.42
CA ALA A 149 -5.10 -16.01 -0.60
C ALA A 149 -6.37 -15.78 -1.43
N VAL A 150 -6.25 -15.14 -2.60
CA VAL A 150 -7.37 -14.90 -3.52
C VAL A 150 -7.90 -16.21 -4.14
N ALA A 151 -7.01 -17.15 -4.48
CA ALA A 151 -7.41 -18.44 -5.01
C ALA A 151 -8.10 -19.33 -3.97
N HIS A 152 -7.71 -19.21 -2.70
CA HIS A 152 -8.30 -19.96 -1.60
C HIS A 152 -9.71 -19.45 -1.23
N ASP A 153 -9.92 -18.13 -1.27
CA ASP A 153 -11.22 -17.51 -0.97
C ASP A 153 -11.63 -16.50 -2.07
N PRO A 154 -12.37 -16.94 -3.10
CA PRO A 154 -12.88 -16.06 -4.15
C PRO A 154 -13.86 -14.97 -3.66
N HIS A 155 -14.43 -15.14 -2.46
CA HIS A 155 -15.37 -14.20 -1.85
C HIS A 155 -14.69 -13.19 -0.92
N ILE A 156 -13.37 -13.19 -0.84
CA ILE A 156 -12.60 -12.31 0.04
C ILE A 156 -12.93 -10.82 -0.15
N PHE A 157 -13.21 -10.39 -1.39
CA PHE A 157 -13.58 -8.99 -1.69
C PHE A 157 -14.99 -8.60 -1.22
N SER A 158 -15.81 -9.56 -0.78
CA SER A 158 -17.10 -9.33 -0.13
C SER A 158 -16.99 -9.30 1.40
N ALA A 159 -15.83 -9.67 1.96
CA ALA A 159 -15.58 -9.61 3.40
C ALA A 159 -15.45 -8.16 3.90
N SER A 160 -15.43 -8.00 5.22
CA SER A 160 -15.16 -6.69 5.83
C SER A 160 -13.80 -6.15 5.41
N LEU A 161 -13.64 -4.82 5.35
CA LEU A 161 -12.36 -4.21 4.98
C LEU A 161 -11.21 -4.66 5.90
N ALA A 162 -11.48 -4.83 7.20
CA ALA A 162 -10.49 -5.33 8.15
C ALA A 162 -10.00 -6.73 7.77
N GLU A 163 -10.92 -7.64 7.42
CA GLU A 163 -10.59 -8.99 6.97
C GLU A 163 -9.78 -8.97 5.67
N GLN A 164 -10.19 -8.13 4.72
CA GLN A 164 -9.46 -7.97 3.46
C GLN A 164 -8.03 -7.47 3.68
N ILE A 165 -7.83 -6.47 4.55
CA ILE A 165 -6.50 -5.95 4.88
C ILE A 165 -5.66 -7.06 5.55
N THR A 166 -6.23 -7.79 6.51
CA THR A 166 -5.52 -8.87 7.19
C THR A 166 -5.03 -9.92 6.20
N ARG A 167 -5.92 -10.47 5.37
CA ARG A 167 -5.59 -11.58 4.48
C ARG A 167 -4.83 -11.19 3.22
N LEU A 168 -5.06 -9.99 2.67
CA LEU A 168 -4.43 -9.56 1.41
C LEU A 168 -3.19 -8.70 1.61
N VAL A 169 -2.99 -8.12 2.80
CA VAL A 169 -1.86 -7.22 3.07
C VAL A 169 -1.01 -7.72 4.22
N LEU A 170 -1.57 -7.90 5.41
CA LEU A 170 -0.77 -8.21 6.61
C LEU A 170 -0.20 -9.63 6.59
N GLU A 171 -1.01 -10.64 6.29
CA GLU A 171 -0.56 -12.04 6.23
C GLU A 171 0.49 -12.25 5.13
N PRO A 172 0.30 -11.81 3.88
CA PRO A 172 1.34 -11.91 2.85
C PRO A 172 2.61 -11.12 3.20
N PHE A 173 2.47 -9.94 3.80
CA PHE A 173 3.61 -9.17 4.27
C PHE A 173 4.42 -9.92 5.33
N ASN A 174 3.77 -10.44 6.37
CA ASN A 174 4.43 -11.15 7.46
C ASN A 174 5.07 -12.47 7.00
N ARG A 175 4.47 -13.14 6.01
CA ARG A 175 5.00 -14.38 5.44
C ARG A 175 6.28 -14.14 4.64
N GLU A 176 6.31 -13.09 3.84
CA GLU A 176 7.39 -12.84 2.88
C GLU A 176 8.42 -11.83 3.37
N ALA A 177 8.19 -11.12 4.48
CA ALA A 177 9.07 -10.08 4.99
C ALA A 177 10.50 -10.61 5.22
N PRO A 178 11.48 -10.23 4.37
CA PRO A 178 12.84 -10.72 4.52
C PRO A 178 13.53 -10.12 5.76
N SER A 179 14.62 -10.77 6.16
CA SER A 179 15.58 -10.20 7.12
C SER A 179 16.36 -9.06 6.44
N GLY A 180 15.83 -7.84 6.42
CA GLY A 180 16.48 -6.70 5.75
C GLY A 180 15.65 -5.42 5.67
N ILE A 181 16.03 -4.51 4.78
CA ILE A 181 15.24 -3.31 4.46
C ILE A 181 13.99 -3.77 3.71
N VAL A 182 12.87 -3.77 4.42
CA VAL A 182 11.56 -4.13 3.86
C VAL A 182 10.79 -2.86 3.48
N PRO A 183 10.09 -2.86 2.33
CA PRO A 183 9.06 -1.89 2.07
C PRO A 183 8.06 -1.89 3.23
N HIS A 184 7.85 -0.76 3.87
CA HIS A 184 7.05 -0.68 5.10
C HIS A 184 6.16 0.56 5.18
N VAL A 185 6.23 1.45 4.19
CA VAL A 185 5.45 2.68 4.18
C VAL A 185 4.17 2.49 3.36
N ILE A 186 3.01 2.71 3.98
CA ILE A 186 1.72 2.81 3.28
C ILE A 186 1.27 4.27 3.32
N ILE A 187 0.93 4.84 2.17
CA ILE A 187 0.45 6.23 2.06
C ILE A 187 -1.04 6.25 1.74
N LEU A 188 -1.83 6.92 2.56
CA LEU A 188 -3.26 7.08 2.39
C LEU A 188 -3.61 8.57 2.33
N ASP A 189 -4.04 9.07 1.17
CA ASP A 189 -4.48 10.45 1.00
C ASP A 189 -6.00 10.51 0.83
N GLY A 190 -6.73 10.73 1.92
CA GLY A 190 -8.18 10.60 1.98
C GLY A 190 -8.92 11.69 2.72
N SER A 191 -10.24 11.74 2.52
CA SER A 191 -11.10 12.62 3.32
C SER A 191 -11.23 12.10 4.76
N MET A 192 -11.61 13.00 5.67
CA MET A 192 -11.64 12.78 7.14
C MET A 192 -12.40 11.53 7.61
N SER A 193 -13.29 10.94 6.78
CA SER A 193 -14.02 9.70 7.12
C SER A 193 -13.14 8.46 7.16
N VAL A 194 -12.14 8.34 6.28
CA VAL A 194 -11.16 7.24 6.27
C VAL A 194 -10.25 7.34 7.48
N CYS A 195 -9.84 8.56 7.82
CA CYS A 195 -9.04 8.85 9.01
C CYS A 195 -9.77 8.39 10.28
N ARG A 196 -11.08 8.62 10.39
CA ARG A 196 -11.88 8.13 11.52
C ARG A 196 -12.00 6.62 11.58
N MET A 197 -12.04 5.94 10.43
CA MET A 197 -12.10 4.48 10.38
C MET A 197 -10.77 3.87 10.84
N LEU A 198 -9.64 4.36 10.33
CA LEU A 198 -8.32 3.92 10.77
C LEU A 198 -8.06 4.28 12.23
N ASN A 199 -8.47 5.46 12.70
CA ASN A 199 -8.31 5.84 14.10
C ASN A 199 -9.11 4.94 15.06
N ARG A 200 -10.26 4.40 14.62
CA ARG A 200 -11.02 3.40 15.40
C ARG A 200 -10.36 2.02 15.37
N THR A 201 -9.72 1.63 14.28
CA THR A 201 -9.00 0.35 14.16
C THR A 201 -7.63 0.40 14.85
N CYS A 202 -7.00 1.56 14.91
CA CYS A 202 -5.65 1.78 15.44
C CYS A 202 -5.63 2.47 16.82
N SER A 203 -6.72 2.42 17.59
CA SER A 203 -6.88 3.11 18.88
C SER A 203 -5.93 2.68 20.01
N GLY A 204 -4.87 1.93 19.70
CA GLY A 204 -3.76 1.59 20.61
C GLY A 204 -2.36 1.84 20.01
N SER A 205 -2.25 2.39 18.80
CA SER A 205 -0.97 2.74 18.17
C SER A 205 -0.56 4.16 18.58
N ALA A 206 0.71 4.40 18.94
CA ALA A 206 1.16 5.78 19.04
C ALA A 206 1.15 6.41 17.64
N TYR A 207 0.90 7.72 17.57
CA TYR A 207 0.90 8.46 16.31
C TYR A 207 1.64 9.79 16.49
N GLU A 208 2.27 10.25 15.41
CA GLU A 208 2.88 11.58 15.32
C GLU A 208 2.01 12.48 14.43
N ASP A 209 1.60 13.64 14.94
CA ASP A 209 0.90 14.67 14.17
C ASP A 209 1.89 15.71 13.63
N ILE A 210 1.87 15.93 12.31
CA ILE A 210 2.58 17.07 11.71
C ILE A 210 1.54 18.03 11.13
N THR A 211 1.55 19.26 11.63
CA THR A 211 0.70 20.33 11.11
C THR A 211 1.40 21.08 9.98
N SER A 212 0.79 21.15 8.80
CA SER A 212 1.35 21.79 7.60
C SER A 212 1.51 23.32 7.69
N ALA A 213 1.29 23.93 8.87
CA ALA A 213 1.24 25.38 9.08
C ALA A 213 2.61 26.03 9.43
N GLN A 214 3.67 25.26 9.67
CA GLN A 214 4.98 25.82 10.08
C GLN A 214 5.87 26.36 8.94
N SER A 215 5.28 26.88 7.87
CA SER A 215 6.03 27.57 6.81
C SER A 215 5.53 29.01 6.56
N ARG A 216 5.37 29.79 7.63
CA ARG A 216 5.52 31.24 7.53
C ARG A 216 6.87 31.60 8.13
N THR A 217 7.82 31.91 7.27
CA THR A 217 9.04 32.65 7.59
C THR A 217 8.65 33.95 8.30
N THR A 218 8.89 34.04 9.61
CA THR A 218 9.12 35.35 10.23
C THR A 218 10.56 35.74 9.91
N ASN A 219 10.76 36.34 8.74
CA ASN A 219 11.81 37.33 8.62
C ASN A 219 11.30 38.59 9.31
N SER A 220 11.79 38.85 10.51
CA SER A 220 11.81 40.19 11.07
C SER A 220 13.22 40.43 11.60
N SER A 221 14.09 40.85 10.69
CA SER A 221 15.23 41.70 11.02
C SER A 221 14.69 43.09 11.34
N LEU A 222 14.86 43.52 12.59
CA LEU A 222 15.41 44.80 13.05
C LEU A 222 15.71 44.67 14.54
#